data_AF-A0A523PJ93-F1
#
_entry.id   AF-A0A523PJ93-F1
#
_cell.length_a   1.000
_cell.length_b   1.000
_cell.length_c   1.000
_cell.angle_alpha   90.00
_cell.angle_beta   90.00
_cell.angle_gamma   90.00
#
_symmetry.space_group_name_H-M   'P 1'
#
loop_
_entity.id
_entity.type
_entity.pdbx_description
1 polymer ?
#
loop_
_entity_poly.entity_id
_entity_poly.type
_entity_poly.pdbx_seq_one_letter_code
_entity_poly.pdbx_strand_id
1 'polypeptide(L)'
;MAEPVQIASLGYLAALDAENPGNPPKHISKTDPAARWTAAPGGPAFFAYSTNYLIDLNAGIIVDVVATPAHRTEEVAATKTMIDRVEARFDLKPERLVGDTAYGSAPMLSWLVDEKQIDPHVPVWDKSERHDGSLGRADFNFDADRNCYICPSGKQLRTTGRVTTDDTI
;
A
#
# COMPACT_ATOMS: atom_id res chain seq x y z
N MET A 1 -1.86 -35.64 -24.94
CA MET A 1 -0.43 -35.27 -24.93
C MET A 1 -0.37 -33.88 -24.34
N ALA A 2 0.20 -33.71 -23.16
CA ALA A 2 0.32 -32.42 -22.50
C ALA A 2 1.53 -31.68 -23.08
N GLU A 3 1.34 -30.45 -23.54
CA GLU A 3 2.45 -29.61 -23.98
C GLU A 3 3.34 -29.20 -22.80
N PRO A 4 4.66 -29.05 -23.02
CA PRO A 4 5.57 -28.64 -21.96
C PRO A 4 5.27 -27.20 -21.54
N VAL A 5 5.06 -27.00 -20.24
CA VAL A 5 5.00 -25.67 -19.63
C VAL A 5 6.37 -25.02 -19.78
N GLN A 6 6.46 -24.05 -20.68
CA GLN A 6 7.67 -23.29 -20.94
C GLN A 6 7.91 -22.34 -19.76
N ILE A 7 8.85 -22.67 -18.87
CA ILE A 7 9.28 -21.77 -17.80
C ILE A 7 10.04 -20.62 -18.47
N ALA A 8 9.32 -19.56 -18.83
CA ALA A 8 9.87 -18.33 -19.40
C ALA A 8 10.61 -17.52 -18.32
N SER A 9 11.77 -17.99 -17.87
CA SER A 9 12.41 -17.50 -16.64
C SER A 9 13.10 -16.14 -16.74
N LEU A 10 13.46 -15.65 -17.92
CA LEU A 10 14.17 -14.37 -18.08
C LEU A 10 13.30 -13.23 -18.60
N GLY A 11 12.43 -13.51 -19.58
CA GLY A 11 11.51 -12.51 -20.11
C GLY A 11 10.43 -12.12 -19.12
N TYR A 12 9.96 -13.06 -18.30
CA TYR A 12 8.93 -12.81 -17.29
C TYR A 12 9.46 -11.93 -16.14
N LEU A 13 10.68 -12.20 -15.65
CA LEU A 13 11.29 -11.39 -14.60
C LEU A 13 11.56 -9.96 -15.07
N ALA A 14 12.05 -9.79 -16.31
CA ALA A 14 12.25 -8.46 -16.88
C ALA A 14 10.93 -7.69 -17.09
N ALA A 15 9.83 -8.39 -17.40
CA ALA A 15 8.51 -7.79 -17.51
C ALA A 15 7.96 -7.35 -16.14
N LEU A 16 8.15 -8.16 -15.09
CA LEU A 16 7.78 -7.81 -13.72
C LEU A 16 8.58 -6.63 -13.17
N ASP A 17 9.89 -6.59 -13.43
CA ASP A 17 10.76 -5.47 -13.05
C ASP A 17 10.38 -4.16 -13.80
N ALA A 18 9.91 -4.27 -15.04
CA ALA A 18 9.45 -3.12 -15.83
C ALA A 18 8.09 -2.57 -15.36
N GLU A 19 7.23 -3.42 -14.80
CA GLU A 19 5.92 -3.03 -14.27
C GLU A 19 6.01 -2.29 -12.93
N ASN A 20 7.14 -2.35 -12.21
CA ASN A 20 7.27 -1.77 -10.86
C ASN A 20 8.63 -1.08 -10.65
N PRO A 21 8.85 0.14 -11.18
CA PRO A 21 10.14 0.84 -11.14
C PRO A 21 10.40 1.44 -9.75
N GLY A 22 10.64 0.58 -8.76
CA GLY A 22 11.15 0.96 -7.45
C GLY A 22 12.66 1.12 -7.46
N ASN A 23 13.21 1.66 -6.36
CA ASN A 23 14.66 1.65 -6.15
C ASN A 23 15.18 0.21 -6.17
N PRO A 24 16.32 -0.05 -6.84
CA PRO A 24 16.87 -1.40 -6.96
C PRO A 24 17.12 -2.00 -5.56
N PRO A 25 16.79 -3.28 -5.34
CA PRO A 25 17.02 -3.95 -4.06
C PRO A 25 18.49 -3.87 -3.62
N LYS A 26 18.72 -3.47 -2.36
CA LYS A 26 20.06 -3.51 -1.75
C LYS A 26 20.58 -4.93 -1.55
N HIS A 27 19.68 -5.89 -1.36
CA HIS A 27 19.99 -7.29 -1.16
C HIS A 27 19.14 -8.13 -2.13
N ILE A 28 19.80 -8.99 -2.90
CA ILE A 28 19.17 -9.91 -3.85
C ILE A 28 19.52 -11.33 -3.40
N SER A 29 18.53 -12.21 -3.37
CA SER A 29 18.73 -13.62 -3.04
C SER A 29 19.49 -14.31 -4.16
N LYS A 30 20.47 -15.14 -3.79
CA LYS A 30 21.25 -15.93 -4.75
C LYS A 30 20.48 -17.14 -5.29
N THR A 31 19.46 -17.60 -4.56
CA THR A 31 18.69 -18.81 -4.90
C THR A 31 17.42 -18.48 -5.66
N ASP A 32 16.80 -17.33 -5.34
CA ASP A 32 15.57 -16.86 -5.98
C ASP A 32 15.55 -15.32 -6.01
N PRO A 33 15.96 -14.69 -7.11
CA PRO A 33 16.03 -13.23 -7.22
C PRO A 33 14.71 -12.48 -6.99
N ALA A 34 13.55 -13.14 -7.16
CA ALA A 34 12.25 -12.53 -6.96
C ALA A 34 11.83 -12.47 -5.47
N ALA A 35 12.47 -13.24 -4.58
CA ALA A 35 12.23 -13.16 -3.15
C ALA A 35 12.80 -11.86 -2.55
N ARG A 36 12.04 -11.20 -1.67
CA ARG A 36 12.45 -9.91 -1.10
C ARG A 36 13.05 -10.04 0.28
N TRP A 37 14.14 -9.32 0.53
CA TRP A 37 14.73 -9.17 1.86
C TRP A 37 13.80 -8.36 2.77
N THR A 38 13.33 -8.97 3.87
CA THR A 38 12.38 -8.37 4.81
C THR A 38 12.75 -8.68 6.26
N ALA A 39 12.39 -7.78 7.17
CA ALA A 39 12.48 -7.94 8.62
C ALA A 39 11.13 -7.72 9.31
N ALA A 40 10.02 -7.76 8.54
CA ALA A 40 8.69 -7.39 9.02
C ALA A 40 8.24 -8.12 10.31
N PRO A 41 8.58 -9.41 10.54
CA PRO A 41 8.20 -10.11 11.78
C PRO A 41 8.95 -9.66 13.05
N GLY A 42 9.86 -8.67 12.97
CA GLY A 42 10.63 -8.19 14.14
C GLY A 42 11.80 -9.08 14.56
N GLY A 43 12.27 -9.96 13.66
CA GLY A 43 13.42 -10.85 13.86
C GLY A 43 14.56 -10.60 12.86
N PRO A 44 15.53 -11.53 12.76
CA PRO A 44 16.56 -11.48 11.75
C PRO A 44 15.93 -11.39 10.36
N ALA A 45 16.48 -10.52 9.52
CA ALA A 45 15.97 -10.35 8.18
C ALA A 45 16.25 -11.58 7.30
N PHE A 46 15.35 -11.87 6.37
CA PHE A 46 15.39 -13.03 5.49
C PHE A 46 14.72 -12.74 4.15
N PHE A 47 14.92 -13.61 3.16
CA PHE A 47 14.26 -13.50 1.86
C PHE A 47 12.92 -14.23 1.88
N ALA A 48 11.85 -13.53 1.47
CA ALA A 48 10.49 -14.06 1.58
C ALA A 48 9.57 -13.54 0.48
N TYR A 49 8.43 -14.24 0.37
CA TYR A 49 7.21 -13.78 -0.28
C TYR A 49 6.14 -13.57 0.79
N SER A 50 5.23 -12.65 0.51
CA SER A 50 3.98 -12.48 1.22
C SER A 50 2.88 -13.21 0.45
N THR A 51 2.02 -13.93 1.18
CA THR A 51 0.82 -14.53 0.61
C THR A 51 -0.38 -13.72 1.06
N ASN A 52 -1.03 -13.07 0.11
CA ASN A 52 -2.18 -12.20 0.35
C ASN A 52 -3.46 -12.99 0.06
N TYR A 53 -4.37 -13.04 1.02
CA TYR A 53 -5.63 -13.78 0.91
C TYR A 53 -6.80 -12.81 0.88
N LEU A 54 -7.75 -13.05 -0.03
CA LEU A 54 -9.08 -12.49 0.07
C LEU A 54 -10.01 -13.55 0.64
N ILE A 55 -10.64 -13.24 1.77
CA ILE A 55 -11.42 -14.20 2.55
C ILE A 55 -12.85 -13.69 2.69
N ASP A 56 -13.82 -14.53 2.35
CA ASP A 56 -15.20 -14.34 2.78
C ASP A 56 -15.29 -14.65 4.29
N LEU A 57 -15.50 -13.61 5.09
CA LEU A 57 -15.53 -13.72 6.55
C LEU A 57 -16.78 -14.42 7.09
N ASN A 58 -17.88 -14.44 6.33
CA ASN A 58 -19.12 -15.11 6.75
C ASN A 58 -18.99 -16.62 6.54
N ALA A 59 -18.41 -17.03 5.40
CA ALA A 59 -18.22 -18.43 5.06
C ALA A 59 -16.91 -19.02 5.60
N GLY A 60 -15.93 -18.18 5.93
CA GLY A 60 -14.56 -18.60 6.29
C GLY A 60 -13.79 -19.19 5.12
N ILE A 61 -14.08 -18.75 3.88
CA ILE A 61 -13.53 -19.32 2.64
C ILE A 61 -12.55 -18.34 2.01
N ILE A 62 -11.36 -18.81 1.63
CA ILE A 62 -10.45 -18.05 0.78
C ILE A 62 -11.03 -18.05 -0.64
N VAL A 63 -11.45 -16.87 -1.10
CA VAL A 63 -12.02 -16.69 -2.44
C VAL A 63 -10.97 -16.30 -3.48
N ASP A 64 -9.83 -15.76 -3.03
CA ASP A 64 -8.69 -15.50 -3.90
C ASP A 64 -7.36 -15.44 -3.12
N VAL A 65 -6.26 -15.64 -3.84
CA VAL A 65 -4.88 -15.55 -3.34
C VAL A 65 -3.95 -14.91 -4.36
N VAL A 66 -3.05 -14.05 -3.90
CA VAL A 66 -1.93 -13.53 -4.68
C VAL A 66 -0.66 -13.59 -3.82
N ALA A 67 0.35 -14.31 -4.32
CA ALA A 67 1.69 -14.23 -3.76
C ALA A 67 2.43 -13.03 -4.36
N THR A 68 3.07 -12.24 -3.50
CA THR A 68 3.92 -11.11 -3.89
C THR A 68 5.28 -11.24 -3.21
N PRO A 69 6.36 -10.69 -3.76
CA PRO A 69 7.53 -10.34 -2.97
C PRO A 69 7.10 -9.65 -1.66
N ALA A 70 7.84 -9.89 -0.57
CA ALA A 70 7.54 -9.32 0.75
C ALA A 70 7.83 -7.80 0.80
N HIS A 71 6.98 -7.04 0.13
CA HIS A 71 7.09 -5.62 -0.12
C HIS A 71 5.71 -4.98 -0.06
N ARG A 72 5.49 -4.13 0.94
CA ARG A 72 4.18 -3.56 1.29
C ARG A 72 3.43 -2.97 0.10
N THR A 73 4.10 -2.25 -0.80
CA THR A 73 3.45 -1.63 -1.96
C THR A 73 2.83 -2.68 -2.89
N GLU A 74 3.50 -3.82 -3.07
CA GLU A 74 3.01 -4.91 -3.90
C GLU A 74 1.87 -5.68 -3.22
N GLU A 75 1.96 -5.84 -1.90
CA GLU A 75 0.87 -6.44 -1.09
C GLU A 75 -0.42 -5.61 -1.19
N VAL A 76 -0.31 -4.27 -1.08
CA VAL A 76 -1.45 -3.36 -1.25
C VAL A 76 -2.00 -3.42 -2.68
N ALA A 77 -1.12 -3.45 -3.69
CA ALA A 77 -1.55 -3.59 -5.08
C ALA A 77 -2.26 -4.93 -5.35
N ALA A 78 -1.81 -6.02 -4.73
CA ALA A 78 -2.42 -7.34 -4.85
C ALA A 78 -3.89 -7.37 -4.39
N THR A 79 -4.26 -6.52 -3.42
CA THR A 79 -5.66 -6.42 -2.97
C THR A 79 -6.59 -5.93 -4.08
N LYS A 80 -6.17 -4.91 -4.85
CA LYS A 80 -6.95 -4.43 -6.00
C LYS A 80 -7.14 -5.54 -7.03
N THR A 81 -6.04 -6.22 -7.37
CA THR A 81 -6.04 -7.36 -8.29
C THR A 81 -6.99 -8.47 -7.85
N MET A 82 -7.00 -8.84 -6.57
CA MET A 82 -7.89 -9.89 -6.05
C MET A 82 -9.36 -9.47 -6.12
N ILE A 83 -9.69 -8.23 -5.72
CA ILE A 83 -11.06 -7.72 -5.77
C ILE A 83 -11.59 -7.69 -7.21
N ASP A 84 -10.81 -7.11 -8.14
CA ASP A 84 -11.19 -7.04 -9.56
C ASP A 84 -11.39 -8.42 -10.17
N ARG A 85 -10.52 -9.38 -9.81
CA ARG A 85 -10.56 -10.74 -10.34
C ARG A 85 -11.75 -11.53 -9.80
N VAL A 86 -12.09 -11.37 -8.53
CA VAL A 86 -13.24 -12.03 -7.89
C VAL A 86 -14.56 -11.47 -8.41
N GLU A 87 -14.64 -10.15 -8.58
CA GLU A 87 -15.77 -9.48 -9.22
C GLU A 87 -15.97 -10.02 -10.64
N ALA A 88 -14.91 -10.07 -11.45
CA ALA A 88 -14.99 -10.55 -12.83
C ALA A 88 -15.30 -12.05 -12.97
N ARG A 89 -14.82 -12.90 -12.06
CA ARG A 89 -14.93 -14.37 -12.18
C ARG A 89 -16.18 -14.94 -11.52
N PHE A 90 -16.60 -14.34 -10.42
CA PHE A 90 -17.64 -14.89 -9.56
C PHE A 90 -18.85 -13.97 -9.42
N ASP A 91 -18.83 -12.78 -10.03
CA ASP A 91 -19.84 -11.73 -9.82
C ASP A 91 -20.00 -11.42 -8.32
N LEU A 92 -18.89 -11.52 -7.58
CA LEU A 92 -18.84 -11.33 -6.14
C LEU A 92 -18.14 -10.01 -5.82
N LYS A 93 -18.84 -9.16 -5.08
CA LYS A 93 -18.33 -7.88 -4.62
C LYS A 93 -18.61 -7.72 -3.14
N PRO A 94 -17.59 -7.52 -2.28
CA PRO A 94 -17.83 -7.37 -0.86
C PRO A 94 -18.48 -6.02 -0.56
N GLU A 95 -19.44 -5.98 0.36
CA GLU A 95 -19.96 -4.71 0.87
C GLU A 95 -18.93 -3.98 1.74
N ARG A 96 -18.11 -4.75 2.48
CA ARG A 96 -17.11 -4.26 3.42
C ARG A 96 -15.80 -4.99 3.24
N LEU A 97 -14.68 -4.27 3.31
CA LEU A 97 -13.34 -4.86 3.29
C LEU A 97 -12.61 -4.62 4.62
N VAL A 98 -12.26 -5.70 5.31
CA VAL A 98 -11.44 -5.66 6.52
C VAL A 98 -9.98 -5.89 6.15
N GLY A 99 -9.06 -5.11 6.73
CA GLY A 99 -7.62 -5.22 6.48
C GLY A 99 -6.79 -4.52 7.54
N ASP A 100 -5.48 -4.72 7.47
CA ASP A 100 -4.51 -4.04 8.34
C ASP A 100 -4.26 -2.58 7.92
N THR A 101 -3.56 -1.81 8.78
CA THR A 101 -3.25 -0.40 8.54
C THR A 101 -2.51 -0.13 7.23
N ALA A 102 -1.74 -1.09 6.69
CA ALA A 102 -1.03 -0.88 5.43
C ALA A 102 -1.99 -0.64 4.24
N TYR A 103 -3.21 -1.18 4.32
CA TYR A 103 -4.28 -0.92 3.34
C TYR A 103 -5.00 0.41 3.58
N GLY A 104 -4.77 1.09 4.70
CA GLY A 104 -5.43 2.33 5.11
C GLY A 104 -4.89 3.60 4.48
N SER A 105 -4.16 3.51 3.37
CA SER A 105 -3.63 4.69 2.66
C SER A 105 -4.76 5.46 1.94
N ALA A 106 -4.65 6.79 1.88
CA ALA A 106 -5.68 7.61 1.23
C ALA A 106 -6.03 7.18 -0.21
N PRO A 107 -5.06 6.85 -1.10
CA PRO A 107 -5.39 6.36 -2.45
C PRO A 107 -6.12 5.02 -2.46
N MET A 108 -5.84 4.13 -1.51
CA MET A 108 -6.55 2.85 -1.39
C MET A 108 -7.98 3.06 -0.90
N LEU A 109 -8.16 3.93 0.12
CA LEU A 109 -9.48 4.25 0.66
C LEU A 109 -10.38 4.94 -0.37
N SER A 110 -9.85 5.90 -1.14
CA SER A 110 -10.61 6.54 -2.23
C SER A 110 -11.00 5.53 -3.31
N TRP A 111 -10.09 4.64 -3.71
CA TRP A 111 -10.42 3.58 -4.67
C TRP A 111 -11.51 2.63 -4.15
N LEU A 112 -11.46 2.24 -2.87
CA LEU A 112 -12.48 1.38 -2.27
C LEU A 112 -13.86 2.08 -2.23
N VAL A 113 -13.91 3.32 -1.75
CA VAL A 113 -15.16 4.04 -1.55
C VAL A 113 -15.73 4.56 -2.87
N ASP A 114 -14.94 5.34 -3.60
CA ASP A 114 -15.42 6.14 -4.73
C ASP A 114 -15.60 5.28 -5.98
N GLU A 115 -14.62 4.42 -6.29
CA GLU A 115 -14.66 3.60 -7.50
C GLU A 115 -15.36 2.26 -7.25
N LYS A 116 -15.02 1.60 -6.15
CA LYS A 116 -15.56 0.28 -5.85
C LYS A 116 -16.82 0.30 -5.02
N GLN A 117 -17.23 1.38 -4.35
CA GLN A 117 -18.42 1.37 -3.48
C GLN A 117 -18.35 0.25 -2.43
N ILE A 118 -17.17 0.05 -1.85
CA ILE A 118 -16.87 -0.91 -0.78
C ILE A 118 -16.53 -0.12 0.47
N ASP A 119 -17.19 -0.41 1.58
CA ASP A 119 -16.94 0.24 2.87
C ASP A 119 -15.62 -0.27 3.47
N PRO A 120 -14.60 0.59 3.65
CA PRO A 120 -13.33 0.16 4.25
C PRO A 120 -13.47 0.02 5.76
N HIS A 121 -13.23 -1.18 6.26
CA HIS A 121 -13.04 -1.49 7.68
C HIS A 121 -11.55 -1.69 7.97
N VAL A 122 -10.78 -0.64 7.70
CA VAL A 122 -9.33 -0.63 7.74
C VAL A 122 -8.86 0.54 8.62
N PRO A 123 -7.92 0.36 9.55
CA PRO A 123 -7.35 1.48 10.29
C PRO A 123 -6.70 2.47 9.32
N VAL A 124 -7.06 3.76 9.44
CA VAL A 124 -6.47 4.80 8.58
C VAL A 124 -4.98 4.92 8.88
N TRP A 125 -4.17 4.90 7.83
CA TRP A 125 -2.76 5.25 7.93
C TRP A 125 -2.65 6.76 8.11
N ASP A 126 -2.76 7.24 9.35
CA ASP A 126 -2.61 8.65 9.68
C ASP A 126 -1.17 8.95 10.15
N LYS A 127 -0.50 9.85 9.43
CA LYS A 127 0.85 10.36 9.75
C LYS A 127 0.83 11.84 10.19
N SER A 128 -0.37 12.38 10.44
CA SER A 128 -0.55 13.78 10.82
C SER A 128 -0.03 14.07 12.24
N GLU A 129 -0.13 13.10 13.15
CA GLU A 129 0.49 13.17 14.47
C GLU A 129 2.01 12.94 14.38
N ARG A 130 2.76 13.81 15.05
CA ARG A 130 4.22 13.76 15.10
C ARG A 130 4.66 13.29 16.49
N HIS A 131 5.53 12.28 16.54
CA HIS A 131 6.07 11.73 17.79
C HIS A 131 7.54 12.08 18.05
N ASP A 132 8.17 12.83 17.14
CA ASP A 132 9.57 13.26 17.22
C ASP A 132 9.75 14.65 17.83
N GLY A 133 8.67 15.24 18.37
CA GLY A 133 8.65 16.60 18.90
C GLY A 133 8.55 17.69 17.83
N SER A 134 8.41 17.32 16.54
CA SER A 134 8.02 18.28 15.50
C SER A 134 6.53 18.63 15.60
N LEU A 135 6.14 19.79 15.06
CA LEU A 135 4.74 20.24 15.06
C LEU A 135 3.96 19.51 13.96
N GLY A 136 2.85 18.88 14.33
CA GLY A 136 1.87 18.30 13.42
C GLY A 136 0.91 19.36 12.88
N ARG A 137 0.07 18.98 11.90
CA ARG A 137 -0.89 19.92 11.28
C ARG A 137 -1.89 20.49 12.30
N ALA A 138 -2.32 19.69 13.27
CA ALA A 138 -3.27 20.09 14.31
C ALA A 138 -2.71 21.12 15.30
N ASP A 139 -1.38 21.26 15.39
CA ASP A 139 -0.74 22.25 16.26
C ASP A 139 -0.84 23.68 15.71
N PHE A 140 -1.20 23.85 14.44
CA PHE A 140 -1.32 25.15 13.80
C PHE A 140 -2.76 25.63 13.80
N ASN A 141 -2.97 26.89 14.21
CA ASN A 141 -4.26 27.55 14.09
C ASN A 141 -4.31 28.41 12.81
N PHE A 142 -5.42 28.35 12.08
CA PHE A 142 -5.61 29.18 10.88
C PHE A 142 -6.23 30.53 11.26
N ASP A 143 -5.51 31.62 10.97
CA ASP A 143 -5.99 33.00 11.06
C ASP A 143 -6.60 33.38 9.71
N ALA A 144 -7.95 33.38 9.65
CA ALA A 144 -8.69 33.61 8.43
C ALA A 144 -8.55 35.06 7.91
N ASP A 145 -8.46 36.04 8.81
CA ASP A 145 -8.32 37.47 8.46
C ASP A 145 -6.99 37.73 7.76
N ARG A 146 -5.94 37.03 8.19
CA ARG A 146 -4.59 37.16 7.64
C ARG A 146 -4.24 36.08 6.62
N ASN A 147 -5.14 35.13 6.37
CA ASN A 147 -4.95 33.97 5.51
C ASN A 147 -3.61 33.25 5.78
N CYS A 148 -3.29 32.99 7.05
CA CYS A 148 -2.04 32.31 7.43
C CYS A 148 -2.23 31.35 8.60
N TYR A 149 -1.32 30.38 8.71
CA TYR A 149 -1.28 29.48 9.85
C TYR A 149 -0.33 30.02 10.92
N ILE A 150 -0.69 29.87 12.19
CA ILE A 150 0.09 30.30 13.36
C ILE A 150 0.45 29.07 14.18
N CYS A 151 1.74 28.87 14.45
CA CYS A 151 2.21 27.77 15.28
C CYS A 151 2.00 28.03 16.79
N PRO A 152 2.14 27.03 17.68
CA PRO A 152 1.95 27.21 19.12
C PRO A 152 2.89 28.24 19.76
N SER A 153 4.06 28.50 19.16
CA SER A 153 5.00 29.55 19.60
C SER A 153 4.67 30.95 19.04
N GLY A 154 3.51 31.13 18.40
CA GLY A 154 3.06 32.40 17.84
C GLY A 154 3.73 32.82 16.54
N LYS A 155 4.49 31.94 15.88
CA LYS A 155 5.14 32.25 14.60
C LYS A 155 4.20 31.95 13.43
N GLN A 156 4.19 32.85 12.45
CA GLN A 156 3.43 32.67 11.21
C GLN A 156 4.14 31.69 10.28
N LEU A 157 3.41 30.67 9.84
CA LEU A 157 3.79 29.82 8.72
C LEU A 157 3.48 30.58 7.43
N ARG A 158 4.53 31.11 6.79
CA ARG A 158 4.40 31.83 5.52
C ARG A 158 4.60 30.85 4.38
N THR A 159 3.60 30.72 3.50
CA THR A 159 3.81 30.05 2.22
C THR A 159 4.66 30.95 1.33
N THR A 160 5.65 30.37 0.64
CA THR A 160 6.41 31.09 -0.39
C THR A 160 5.67 31.10 -1.74
N GLY A 161 4.48 30.49 -1.81
CA GLY A 161 3.71 30.32 -3.05
C GLY A 161 4.34 29.33 -4.03
N ARG A 162 5.50 28.74 -3.69
CA ARG A 162 6.06 27.60 -4.41
C ARG A 162 5.53 26.33 -3.78
N VAL A 163 4.79 25.56 -4.57
CA VAL A 163 4.51 24.16 -4.23
C VAL A 163 5.86 23.45 -4.17
N THR A 164 6.28 23.03 -2.98
CA THR A 164 7.36 22.05 -2.85
C THR A 164 6.75 20.69 -3.17
N THR A 165 6.78 20.31 -4.44
CA THR A 165 6.71 18.90 -4.89
C THR A 165 7.87 18.13 -4.25
N ASP A 166 7.77 16.93 -3.71
CA ASP A 166 6.78 15.84 -3.81
C ASP A 166 6.62 15.14 -2.44
N ASP A 167 5.47 14.53 -2.19
CA ASP A 167 5.26 13.49 -1.16
C ASP A 167 5.58 13.82 0.30
N THR A 168 5.02 14.91 0.83
CA THR A 168 4.92 15.05 2.30
C THR A 168 3.54 15.54 2.72
N ILE A 169 2.56 14.64 2.63
CA ILE A 169 1.51 14.51 3.65
C ILE A 169 1.59 13.07 4.17
#